data_AF-A0A430QSU8-F1
#
_entry.id   AF-A0A430QSU8-F1
#
_cell.length_a   1.000
_cell.length_b   1.000
_cell.length_c   1.000
_cell.angle_alpha   90.00
_cell.angle_beta   90.00
_cell.angle_gamma   90.00
#
_symmetry.space_group_name_H-M   'P 1'
#
loop_
_entity.id
_entity.type
_entity.pdbx_description
1 polymer ?
#
loop_
_entity_poly.entity_id
_entity_poly.type
_entity_poly.pdbx_seq_one_letter_code
_entity_poly.pdbx_strand_id
1 'polypeptide(L)' 'MPTTRTGSADWETYLHRIGRSGRFGKEGIAVNFIVNEEMYLLKELESHFEIEIPELTADDLNRF' A
#
# COMPACT_ATOMS: atom_id res chain seq x y z
N MET A 1 1.67 -6.99 5.57
CA MET A 1 2.48 -5.91 4.90
C MET A 1 3.99 -6.19 5.01
N PRO A 2 4.91 -5.60 4.21
CA PRO A 2 6.35 -5.77 4.46
C PRO A 2 6.76 -5.01 5.72
N THR A 3 7.46 -5.68 6.63
CA THR A 3 7.88 -5.13 7.92
C THR A 3 9.38 -5.24 8.10
N THR A 4 9.95 -4.26 8.78
CA THR A 4 11.35 -4.31 9.24
C THR A 4 11.49 -5.31 10.40
N ARG A 5 12.72 -5.57 10.83
CA ARG A 5 13.00 -6.44 12.00
C ARG A 5 12.42 -5.91 13.32
N THR A 6 12.07 -4.62 13.39
CA THR A 6 11.48 -4.00 14.59
C THR A 6 9.96 -4.01 14.57
N GLY A 7 9.35 -4.52 13.49
CA GLY A 7 7.89 -4.56 13.33
C GLY A 7 7.28 -3.29 12.75
N SER A 8 8.08 -2.29 12.35
CA SER A 8 7.60 -1.11 11.62
C SER A 8 7.44 -1.41 10.13
N ALA A 9 6.72 -0.57 9.40
CA ALA A 9 6.56 -0.69 7.96
C ALA A 9 7.91 -0.55 7.22
N ASP A 10 8.21 -1.50 6.35
CA ASP A 10 9.34 -1.43 5.42
C ASP A 10 8.88 -0.71 4.14
N TRP A 11 8.98 0.63 4.17
CA TRP A 11 8.51 1.53 3.12
C TRP A 11 9.29 1.37 1.80
N GLU A 12 10.58 1.06 1.85
CA GLU A 12 11.42 0.87 0.66
C GLU A 12 10.98 -0.39 -0.09
N THR A 13 10.85 -1.51 0.63
CA THR A 13 10.33 -2.75 0.05
C THR A 13 8.91 -2.56 -0.48
N TYR A 14 8.05 -1.82 0.24
CA TYR A 14 6.69 -1.53 -0.20
C TYR A 14 6.66 -0.76 -1.53
N LEU A 15 7.43 0.34 -1.62
CA LEU A 15 7.52 1.17 -2.82
C LEU A 15 8.00 0.35 -4.03
N HIS A 16 9.01 -0.50 -3.85
CA HIS A 16 9.52 -1.36 -4.92
C HIS A 16 8.53 -2.44 -5.38
N ARG A 17 7.64 -2.91 -4.50
CA ARG A 17 6.59 -3.87 -4.84
C ARG A 17 5.51 -3.20 -5.69
N ILE A 18 4.94 -2.09 -5.22
CA ILE A 18 3.83 -1.43 -5.94
C ILE A 18 4.32 -0.80 -7.25
N GLY A 19 5.57 -0.32 -7.30
CA GLY A 19 6.20 0.24 -8.51
C GLY A 19 6.47 -0.77 -9.64
N ARG A 20 6.05 -2.04 -9.48
CA ARG A 20 6.02 -3.02 -10.59
C ARG A 20 4.77 -2.90 -11.45
N SER A 21 3.66 -2.38 -10.90
CA SER A 21 2.36 -2.29 -11.59
C SER A 21 2.31 -1.18 -12.64
N GLY A 22 2.98 -0.04 -12.39
CA GLY A 22 3.03 1.12 -13.29
C GLY A 22 4.43 1.71 -13.40
N ARG A 23 5.00 1.71 -14.62
CA ARG A 23 6.36 2.22 -14.91
C ARG A 23 6.32 3.30 -15.97
N PHE A 24 7.30 4.19 -15.94
CA PHE A 24 7.43 5.27 -16.94
C PHE A 24 6.17 6.14 -17.06
N GLY A 25 5.57 6.48 -15.92
CA GLY A 25 4.35 7.30 -15.85
C GLY A 25 3.07 6.58 -16.29
N LYS A 26 3.11 5.26 -16.49
CA LYS A 26 1.90 4.46 -16.69
C LYS A 26 1.17 4.24 -15.38
N GLU A 27 -0.15 4.24 -15.46
CA GLU A 27 -1.04 3.88 -14.35
C GLU A 27 -0.84 2.41 -13.98
N GLY A 28 -1.00 2.10 -12.70
CA GLY A 28 -0.90 0.77 -12.13
C GLY A 28 -1.74 0.67 -10.86
N ILE A 29 -2.19 -0.53 -10.53
CA ILE A 29 -3.04 -0.79 -9.37
C ILE A 29 -2.28 -1.68 -8.40
N ALA A 30 -2.35 -1.34 -7.11
CA ALA A 30 -1.88 -2.17 -6.01
C ALA A 30 -2.99 -2.32 -4.97
N VAL A 31 -3.28 -3.55 -4.57
CA VAL A 31 -4.27 -3.88 -3.54
C VAL A 31 -3.53 -4.44 -2.34
N ASN A 32 -3.80 -3.86 -1.17
CA ASN A 32 -3.22 -4.29 0.09
C ASN A 32 -4.18 -5.21 0.84
N PHE A 33 -3.72 -6.40 1.20
CA PHE A 33 -4.42 -7.24 2.16
C PHE A 33 -3.83 -6.99 3.54
N ILE A 34 -4.70 -6.59 4.46
CA ILE A 34 -4.34 -6.20 5.82
C ILE A 34 -5.33 -6.80 6.81
N VAL A 35 -4.83 -7.28 7.94
CA VAL A 35 -5.67 -7.64 9.09
C VAL A 35 -5.74 -6.47 10.07
N ASN A 36 -6.75 -6.44 10.95
CA ASN A 36 -6.98 -5.31 11.86
C ASN A 36 -5.77 -5.00 12.75
N GLU A 37 -5.04 -6.03 13.18
CA GLU A 37 -3.84 -5.90 14.02
C GLU A 37 -2.68 -5.23 13.28
N GLU A 38 -2.68 -5.24 11.95
CA GLU A 38 -1.63 -4.64 11.10
C GLU A 38 -1.96 -3.20 10.67
N MET A 39 -3.12 -2.64 11.06
CA MET A 39 -3.58 -1.34 10.56
C MET A 39 -2.59 -0.20 10.79
N TYR A 40 -1.80 -0.28 11.86
CA TYR A 40 -0.74 0.68 12.16
C TYR A 40 0.32 0.77 11.05
N LEU A 41 0.63 -0.35 10.36
CA LEU A 41 1.58 -0.38 9.25
C LEU A 41 1.08 0.43 8.06
N LEU A 42 -0.23 0.39 7.78
CA LEU A 42 -0.82 1.21 6.73
C LEU A 42 -0.72 2.69 7.06
N LYS A 43 -1.01 3.05 8.32
CA LYS A 43 -0.89 4.45 8.81
C LYS A 43 0.54 4.98 8.77
N GLU A 44 1.53 4.14 9.08
CA GLU A 44 2.94 4.50 8.90
C GLU A 44 3.28 4.78 7.44
N LEU A 45 2.80 3.96 6.49
CA LEU A 45 3.04 4.17 5.06
C LEU A 45 2.35 5.44 4.53
N GLU A 46 1.08 5.66 4.89
CA GLU A 46 0.32 6.88 4.55
C GLU A 46 1.05 8.14 5.04
N SER A 47 1.48 8.13 6.31
CA SER A 47 2.23 9.25 6.89
C SER A 47 3.60 9.45 6.25
N HIS A 48 4.29 8.38 5.86
CA HIS A 48 5.63 8.46 5.27
C HIS A 48 5.60 9.03 3.85
N PHE A 49 4.64 8.60 3.03
CA PHE A 49 4.53 9.03 1.64
C PHE A 49 3.62 10.24 1.43
N GLU A 50 2.97 10.71 2.49
CA GLU A 50 1.98 11.81 2.44
C GLU A 50 0.84 11.52 1.45
N ILE A 51 0.34 10.27 1.50
CA ILE A 51 -0.76 9.79 0.65
C ILE A 51 -1.88 9.19 1.51
N GLU A 52 -3.05 9.06 0.91
CA GLU A 52 -4.15 8.26 1.43
C GLU A 52 -4.23 6.93 0.67
N ILE A 53 -4.39 5.83 1.40
CA ILE A 53 -4.63 4.50 0.85
C ILE A 53 -6.06 4.11 1.26
N PRO A 54 -7.06 4.37 0.40
CA PRO A 54 -8.45 4.14 0.74
C PRO A 54 -8.77 2.64 0.85
N GLU A 55 -9.78 2.33 1.65
CA GLU A 55 -10.37 0.99 1.68
C GLU A 55 -11.03 0.68 0.32
N LEU A 56 -10.82 -0.54 -0.16
CA LEU A 56 -11.42 -0.99 -1.40
C LEU A 56 -12.88 -1.38 -1.18
N THR A 57 -13.81 -0.66 -1.82
CA THR A 57 -15.25 -0.95 -1.73
C THR A 57 -15.72 -1.83 -2.89
N ALA A 58 -16.95 -2.34 -2.78
CA ALA A 58 -17.57 -3.10 -3.87
C ALA A 58 -17.78 -2.25 -5.14
N ASP A 59 -18.00 -0.93 -4.99
CA ASP A 59 -18.18 -0.02 -6.11
C ASP A 59 -16.87 0.17 -6.90
N ASP A 60 -15.73 0.17 -6.21
CA ASP A 60 -14.40 0.30 -6.83
C ASP A 60 -14.06 -0.88 -7.75
N LEU A 61 -14.60 -2.07 -7.46
CA LEU A 61 -14.38 -3.26 -8.29
C LEU A 61 -14.93 -3.13 -9.71
N ASN A 62 -15.95 -2.29 -9.91
CA ASN A 62 -16.52 -2.05 -11.24
C ASN A 62 -15.68 -1.08 -12.09
N ARG A 63 -14.63 -0.50 -11.49
CA ARG A 63 -13.79 0.53 -12.08
C ARG A 63 -12.47 -0.02 -12.65
N PHE A 64 -12.19 -1.28 -12.39
CA PHE A 64 -11.08 -2.06 -12.95
C PHE A 64 -11.55 -2.85 -14.19
#